data_AF-A0A4R1WB33-F1
#
_entry.id   AF-A0A4R1WB33-F1
#
_cell.length_a   1.000
_cell.length_b   1.000
_cell.length_c   1.000
_cell.angle_alpha   90.00
_cell.angle_beta   90.00
_cell.angle_gamma   90.00
#
_symmetry.space_group_name_H-M   'P 1'
#
loop_
_entity.id
_entity.type
_entity.pdbx_description
1 polymer ?
#
loop_
_entity_poly.entity_id
_entity_poly.type
_entity_poly.pdbx_seq_one_letter_code
_entity_poly.pdbx_strand_id
1 'polypeptide(L)' 'MPVIAVGLITEPEQAEAIVATGEADMIGLARTVLYDPRWPWHAAAALGAKVKAAPQFLRSQPRVYEDLFVQA' A
#
# COMPACT_ATOMS: atom_id res chain seq x y z
N MET A 1 16.13 15.33 -8.34
CA MET A 1 15.75 14.30 -9.32
C MET A 1 15.02 13.21 -8.54
N PRO A 2 13.78 12.85 -8.89
CA PRO A 2 13.03 11.84 -8.15
C PRO A 2 13.70 10.45 -8.18
N VAL A 3 13.67 9.73 -7.06
CA VAL A 3 14.27 8.39 -6.88
C VAL A 3 13.19 7.36 -6.55
N ILE A 4 13.26 6.20 -7.21
CA ILE A 4 12.36 5.06 -6.96
C ILE A 4 13.19 3.90 -6.40
N ALA A 5 12.88 3.46 -5.18
CA ALA A 5 13.49 2.28 -4.58
C ALA A 5 12.78 1.01 -5.05
N VAL A 6 13.55 -0.04 -5.35
CA VAL A 6 13.04 -1.34 -5.83
C VAL A 6 13.79 -2.49 -5.19
N GLY A 7 13.15 -3.67 -5.16
CA GLY A 7 13.80 -4.93 -4.82
C GLY A 7 13.54 -5.38 -3.38
N LEU A 8 12.91 -6.55 -3.24
CA LEU A 8 12.67 -7.24 -1.96
C LEU A 8 11.94 -6.38 -0.90
N ILE A 9 11.01 -5.54 -1.34
CA ILE A 9 10.11 -4.81 -0.44
C ILE A 9 8.80 -5.59 -0.36
N THR A 10 8.50 -6.15 0.83
CA THR A 10 7.28 -6.95 1.06
C THR A 10 6.43 -6.43 2.19
N GLU A 11 7.00 -5.76 3.19
CA GLU A 11 6.25 -5.27 4.35
C GLU A 11 5.89 -3.79 4.20
N PRO A 12 4.67 -3.37 4.58
CA PRO A 12 4.26 -1.97 4.56
C PRO A 12 5.20 -1.07 5.36
N GLU A 13 5.67 -1.51 6.53
CA GLU A 13 6.54 -0.74 7.41
C GLU A 13 7.93 -0.53 6.80
N GLN A 14 8.42 -1.51 6.03
CA GLN A 14 9.67 -1.38 5.27
C GLN A 14 9.53 -0.32 4.17
N ALA A 15 8.40 -0.33 3.43
CA ALA A 15 8.12 0.66 2.40
C ALA A 15 7.97 2.08 2.99
N GLU A 16 7.24 2.20 4.10
CA GLU A 16 7.06 3.46 4.81
C GLU A 16 8.39 4.00 5.33
N ALA A 17 9.23 3.16 5.94
CA ALA A 17 10.52 3.58 6.45
C ALA A 17 11.39 4.23 5.36
N ILE A 18 11.51 3.60 4.18
CA ILE A 18 12.31 4.12 3.06
C ILE A 18 11.84 5.51 2.62
N VAL A 19 10.53 5.74 2.57
CA VAL A 19 9.96 7.04 2.15
C VAL A 19 10.07 8.07 3.28
N ALA A 20 9.75 7.67 4.51
CA ALA A 20 9.78 8.55 5.69
C ALA A 20 11.19 9.03 6.05
N THR A 21 12.23 8.22 5.78
CA THR A 21 13.63 8.61 5.97
C THR A 21 14.19 9.42 4.81
N GLY A 22 13.46 9.53 3.69
CA GLY A 22 13.91 10.23 2.48
C GLY A 22 14.93 9.46 1.65
N GLU A 23 15.06 8.15 1.84
CA GLU A 23 15.95 7.30 1.01
C GLU A 23 15.43 7.17 -0.44
N ALA A 24 14.12 7.25 -0.64
CA ALA A 24 13.50 7.37 -1.95
C ALA A 24 12.19 8.16 -1.90
N ASP A 25 11.79 8.72 -3.04
CA ASP A 25 10.52 9.43 -3.18
C ASP A 25 9.34 8.46 -3.41
N MET A 26 9.63 7.27 -3.94
CA MET A 26 8.62 6.27 -4.32
C MET A 26 9.16 4.84 -4.18
N ILE A 27 8.23 3.89 -4.06
CA ILE A 27 8.51 2.44 -4.00
C ILE A 27 8.00 1.75 -5.27
N GLY A 28 8.85 0.94 -5.90
CA GLY A 28 8.48 0.04 -6.98
C GLY A 28 8.38 -1.41 -6.50
N LEU A 29 7.19 -2.00 -6.64
CA LEU A 29 6.90 -3.38 -6.27
C LEU A 29 6.80 -4.28 -7.50
N ALA A 30 7.27 -5.52 -7.37
CA ALA A 30 7.22 -6.54 -8.43
C ALA A 30 6.56 -7.83 -7.93
N ARG A 31 7.36 -8.78 -7.43
CA ARG A 31 6.89 -10.10 -6.97
C ARG A 31 5.84 -10.00 -5.86
N THR A 32 5.95 -9.00 -4.98
CA THR A 32 5.00 -8.74 -3.90
C THR A 32 3.58 -8.54 -4.41
N VAL A 33 3.39 -7.75 -5.47
CA VAL A 33 2.05 -7.48 -6.04
C VAL A 33 1.53 -8.69 -6.85
N LEU A 34 2.41 -9.55 -7.36
CA LEU A 34 1.99 -10.81 -7.99
C LEU A 34 1.47 -11.82 -6.97
N TYR A 35 2.12 -11.91 -5.81
CA TYR A 35 1.69 -12.81 -4.73
C TYR A 35 0.45 -12.27 -3.99
N ASP A 36 0.43 -10.96 -3.73
CA ASP A 36 -0.69 -10.25 -3.13
C ASP A 36 -1.10 -9.04 -3.99
N PRO A 37 -2.09 -9.19 -4.89
CA PRO A 37 -2.53 -8.10 -5.76
C PRO A 37 -3.25 -6.96 -5.00
N ARG A 38 -3.62 -7.19 -3.73
CA ARG A 38 -4.23 -6.19 -2.85
C ARG A 38 -3.23 -5.62 -1.86
N TRP A 39 -1.95 -5.84 -2.07
CA TRP A 39 -0.89 -5.32 -1.19
C TRP A 39 -1.07 -3.83 -0.84
N PRO A 40 -1.42 -2.91 -1.76
CA PRO A 40 -1.66 -1.51 -1.39
C PRO A 40 -2.82 -1.30 -0.40
N TRP A 41 -3.83 -2.17 -0.41
CA TRP A 41 -4.94 -2.12 0.54
C TRP A 41 -4.51 -2.62 1.91
N HIS A 42 -3.74 -3.69 1.95
CA HIS A 42 -3.17 -4.21 3.20
C HIS A 42 -2.17 -3.22 3.81
N ALA A 43 -1.34 -2.58 2.98
CA ALA A 43 -0.42 -1.53 3.41
C ALA A 43 -1.17 -0.31 3.96
N ALA A 44 -2.22 0.14 3.27
CA ALA A 44 -3.05 1.24 3.78
C ALA A 44 -3.70 0.88 5.13
N ALA A 45 -4.21 -0.34 5.27
CA ALA A 45 -4.78 -0.81 6.53
C ALA A 45 -3.74 -0.86 7.67
N ALA A 46 -2.54 -1.36 7.40
CA ALA A 46 -1.44 -1.45 8.38
C ALA A 46 -0.93 -0.07 8.82
N LEU A 47 -0.84 0.88 7.89
CA LEU A 47 -0.29 2.22 8.11
C LEU A 47 -1.36 3.27 8.49
N GLY A 48 -2.62 2.88 8.63
CA GLY A 48 -3.73 3.79 8.95
C GLY A 48 -4.07 4.78 7.83
N ALA A 49 -3.72 4.45 6.59
CA ALA A 49 -4.04 5.23 5.40
C ALA A 49 -5.35 4.74 4.73
N LYS A 50 -5.77 5.47 3.69
CA LYS A 50 -6.98 5.15 2.91
C LYS A 50 -6.63 4.93 1.45
N VAL A 51 -7.36 4.04 0.79
CA VAL A 51 -7.12 3.70 -0.63
C VAL A 51 -8.40 3.80 -1.44
N LYS A 52 -8.26 4.29 -2.68
CA LYS A 52 -9.35 4.28 -3.66
C LYS A 52 -9.58 2.86 -4.16
N ALA A 53 -10.78 2.33 -3.94
CA ALA A 53 -11.19 1.04 -4.45
C ALA A 53 -12.30 1.20 -5.49
N ALA A 54 -12.36 0.29 -6.46
CA ALA A 54 -13.46 0.24 -7.40
C ALA A 54 -14.79 0.00 -6.64
N PRO A 55 -15.92 0.62 -7.04
CA PRO A 55 -17.18 0.53 -6.28
C PRO A 55 -17.63 -0.90 -5.95
N GLN A 56 -17.33 -1.85 -6.83
CA GLN A 56 -17.64 -3.28 -6.67
C GLN A 56 -16.97 -3.92 -5.46
N PHE A 57 -15.84 -3.38 -4.99
CA PHE A 57 -15.05 -3.93 -3.88
C PHE A 57 -15.27 -3.24 -2.54
N LEU A 58 -16.10 -2.20 -2.46
CA LEU A 58 -16.32 -1.46 -1.21
C LEU A 58 -16.81 -2.35 -0.06
N ARG A 59 -17.49 -3.45 -0.37
CA ARG A 59 -18.00 -4.42 0.62
C ARG A 59 -16.97 -5.45 1.09
N SER A 60 -15.78 -5.51 0.50
CA SER A 60 -14.73 -6.44 0.93
C SER A 60 -13.87 -5.90 2.06
N GLN A 61 -14.20 -4.72 2.58
CA GLN A 61 -13.49 -4.09 3.68
C GLN A 61 -13.65 -4.91 4.97
N PRO A 62 -12.55 -5.29 5.66
CA PRO A 62 -12.65 -5.96 6.93
C PRO A 62 -13.27 -5.06 8.00
N ARG A 63 -14.03 -5.64 8.92
CA ARG A 63 -14.70 -4.90 10.01
C ARG A 63 -13.73 -4.14 10.93
N VAL A 64 -12.47 -4.54 10.99
CA VAL A 64 -11.44 -3.85 11.79
C VAL A 64 -10.99 -2.54 11.13
N TYR A 65 -11.21 -2.38 9.82
CA TYR A 65 -10.74 -1.25 9.02
C TYR A 65 -11.91 -0.53 8.33
N GLU A 66 -12.89 -0.07 9.10
CA GLU A 66 -14.19 0.45 8.60
C GLU A 66 -14.08 1.67 7.66
N ASP A 67 -12.93 2.37 7.62
CA ASP A 67 -12.73 3.57 6.80
C ASP A 67 -11.56 3.49 5.80
N LEU A 68 -10.99 2.30 5.60
CA LEU A 68 -9.96 1.96 4.61
C LEU A 68 -10.27 2.40 3.17
N PHE A 69 -11.48 2.15 2.65
CA PHE A 69 -11.81 2.44 1.26
C PHE A 69 -12.51 3.79 1.10
N VAL A 70 -11.95 4.62 0.21
CA VAL A 70 -12.59 5.85 -0.26
C VAL A 70 -13.17 5.64 -1.66
N GLN A 71 -14.34 6.23 -1.91
CA GLN A 71 -14.96 6.18 -3.23
C GLN A 71 -14.07 6.89 -4.26
N ALA A 72 -13.89 6.25 -5.42
CA ALA A 72 -12.99 6.72 -6.47
C ALA A 72 -13.38 8.09 -7.02
#